data_AF-A0A433WDJ3-F1
#
_entry.id   AF-A0A433WDJ3-F1
#
_cell.length_a   1.000
_cell.length_b   1.000
_cell.length_c   1.000
_cell.angle_alpha   90.00
_cell.angle_beta   90.00
_cell.angle_gamma   90.00
#
_symmetry.space_group_name_H-M   'P 1'
#
loop_
_entity.id
_entity.type
_entity.pdbx_description
1 polymer ?
#
loop_
_entity_poly.entity_id
_entity_poly.type
_entity_poly.pdbx_seq_one_letter_code
_entity_poly.pdbx_strand_id
1 'polypeptide(L)'
;MNMRSLQKYLPVALLALLLIAGWKQNWWKQSGRGTPVAKPVVVPQPGTAVAVPEAGLNRSASLEYTRHALCRMDCRHVTKEEVAEILAKGEINAGKSNLNDRPCPTYALEGYSHEGQHLRIVFAPCDAAHAKVITCIDLEKDWSCACE
;
A
#
# COMPACT_ATOMS: atom_id res chain seq x y z
N MET A 1 -6.36 -2.00 -61.52
CA MET A 1 -6.88 -2.08 -60.14
C MET A 1 -8.14 -1.24 -60.03
N ASN A 2 -9.29 -1.88 -59.80
CA ASN A 2 -10.61 -1.24 -59.84
C ASN A 2 -10.85 -0.32 -58.63
N MET A 3 -10.90 0.98 -58.89
CA MET A 3 -11.01 2.06 -57.90
C MET A 3 -12.33 2.05 -57.09
N ARG A 4 -13.34 1.27 -57.52
CA ARG A 4 -14.65 1.14 -56.85
C ARG A 4 -14.69 0.15 -55.68
N SER A 5 -13.72 -0.77 -55.59
CA SER A 5 -13.62 -1.69 -54.45
C SER A 5 -12.99 -0.99 -53.24
N LEU A 6 -12.06 -0.07 -53.50
CA LEU A 6 -11.30 0.65 -52.47
C LEU A 6 -12.19 1.61 -51.64
N GLN A 7 -13.25 2.16 -52.23
CA GLN A 7 -14.22 3.01 -51.51
C GLN A 7 -15.00 2.26 -50.43
N LYS A 8 -15.21 0.95 -50.55
CA LYS A 8 -15.97 0.15 -49.58
C LYS A 8 -15.21 -0.09 -48.29
N TYR A 9 -13.88 -0.16 -48.38
CA TYR A 9 -13.01 -0.40 -47.24
C TYR A 9 -12.52 0.90 -46.59
N LEU A 10 -12.73 2.05 -47.24
CA LEU A 10 -12.39 3.37 -46.71
C LEU A 10 -13.01 3.66 -45.33
N PRO A 11 -14.31 3.43 -45.08
CA PRO A 11 -14.89 3.63 -43.74
C PRO A 11 -14.36 2.64 -42.70
N VAL A 12 -14.09 1.39 -43.11
CA VAL A 12 -13.57 0.33 -42.21
C VAL A 12 -12.12 0.60 -41.82
N ALA A 13 -11.29 1.05 -42.77
CA ALA A 13 -9.91 1.44 -42.53
C ALA A 13 -9.82 2.70 -41.64
N LEU A 14 -10.75 3.65 -41.81
CA LEU A 14 -10.88 4.82 -40.93
C LEU A 14 -11.25 4.41 -39.50
N LEU A 15 -12.20 3.51 -39.33
CA LEU A 15 -12.59 2.96 -38.03
C LEU A 15 -11.43 2.22 -37.34
N ALA A 16 -10.70 1.40 -38.08
CA ALA A 16 -9.52 0.71 -37.57
C ALA A 16 -8.40 1.68 -37.15
N LEU A 17 -8.15 2.74 -37.93
CA LEU A 17 -7.18 3.78 -37.58
C LEU A 17 -7.60 4.59 -36.34
N LEU A 18 -8.89 4.89 -36.19
CA LEU A 18 -9.41 5.59 -35.01
C LEU A 18 -9.28 4.76 -33.73
N LEU A 19 -9.50 3.44 -33.80
CA LEU A 19 -9.31 2.54 -32.66
C LEU A 19 -7.82 2.42 -32.27
N ILE A 20 -6.92 2.32 -33.24
CA ILE A 20 -5.46 2.30 -33.00
C ILE A 20 -4.97 3.63 -32.42
N ALA A 21 -5.50 4.76 -32.89
CA ALA A 21 -5.21 6.09 -32.33
C ALA A 21 -5.73 6.23 -30.90
N GLY A 22 -6.92 5.71 -30.59
CA GLY A 22 -7.50 5.70 -29.24
C GLY A 22 -6.64 4.95 -28.22
N TRP A 23 -6.00 3.84 -28.61
CA TRP A 23 -5.05 3.13 -27.76
C TRP A 23 -3.73 3.87 -27.54
N LYS A 24 -3.25 4.67 -28.51
CA LYS A 24 -2.05 5.50 -28.33
C LYS A 24 -2.30 6.81 -27.58
N GLN A 25 -3.54 7.29 -27.48
CA GLN A 25 -3.86 8.58 -26.86
C GLN A 25 -4.19 8.54 -25.37
N ASN A 26 -4.29 7.36 -24.74
CA ASN A 26 -4.45 7.27 -23.28
C ASN A 26 -3.16 7.63 -22.50
N TRP A 27 -2.06 7.91 -23.21
CA TRP A 27 -0.75 8.21 -22.60
C TRP A 27 -0.45 9.72 -22.46
N TRP A 28 -1.35 10.63 -22.85
CA TRP A 28 -1.09 12.10 -22.78
C TRP A 28 -2.19 12.95 -22.13
N LYS A 29 -3.15 12.36 -21.39
CA LYS A 29 -4.19 13.14 -20.67
C LYS A 29 -4.12 13.03 -19.14
N GLN A 30 -2.92 13.16 -18.57
CA GLN A 30 -2.75 13.58 -17.18
C GLN A 30 -1.58 14.58 -17.09
N SER A 31 -1.83 15.81 -17.54
CA SER A 31 -0.87 16.92 -17.39
C SER A 31 -1.64 18.20 -17.11
N GLY A 32 -2.21 18.26 -15.90
CA GLY A 32 -3.05 19.37 -15.44
C GLY A 32 -2.79 19.72 -13.98
N ARG A 33 -1.66 20.42 -13.75
CA ARG A 33 -1.37 21.43 -12.72
C ARG A 33 -2.19 21.40 -11.41
N GLY A 34 -1.58 20.85 -10.37
CA GLY A 34 -1.63 21.46 -9.04
C GLY A 34 -0.26 22.06 -8.75
N THR A 35 -0.18 23.37 -8.53
CA THR A 35 1.05 24.04 -8.08
C THR A 35 1.30 23.67 -6.61
N PRO A 36 2.41 23.00 -6.24
CA PRO A 36 2.77 22.88 -4.85
C PRO A 36 3.60 24.10 -4.46
N VAL A 37 3.10 24.86 -3.50
CA VAL A 37 3.90 25.78 -2.68
C VAL A 37 5.14 25.02 -2.21
N ALA A 38 6.33 25.52 -2.57
CA ALA A 38 7.60 24.92 -2.22
C ALA A 38 7.80 24.97 -0.70
N LYS A 39 7.36 23.92 -0.01
CA LYS A 39 7.98 23.50 1.25
C LYS A 39 9.33 22.86 0.88
N PRO A 40 10.41 23.11 1.63
CA PRO A 40 11.72 22.60 1.28
C PRO A 40 11.65 21.07 1.20
N VAL A 41 11.85 20.54 -0.02
CA VAL A 41 11.92 19.11 -0.28
C VAL A 41 13.28 18.67 0.21
N VAL A 42 13.29 18.02 1.37
CA VAL A 42 14.40 17.14 1.75
C VAL A 42 14.44 16.03 0.72
N VAL A 43 15.46 16.05 -0.14
CA VAL A 43 15.74 14.99 -1.12
C VAL A 43 16.08 13.72 -0.33
N PRO A 44 15.33 12.61 -0.44
CA PRO A 44 15.78 11.34 0.10
C PRO A 44 16.93 10.84 -0.76
N GLN A 45 18.13 10.73 -0.17
CA GLN A 45 19.26 10.07 -0.80
C GLN A 45 18.91 8.58 -1.04
N PRO A 46 19.14 8.04 -2.25
CA PRO A 46 19.11 6.61 -2.46
C PRO A 46 20.42 6.05 -1.88
N GLY A 47 20.36 5.42 -0.70
CA GLY A 47 21.56 4.79 -0.14
C GLY A 47 21.57 4.45 1.35
N THR A 48 20.60 4.89 2.14
CA THR A 48 20.47 4.43 3.53
C THR A 48 19.00 4.31 3.87
N ALA A 49 18.49 3.06 3.90
CA ALA A 49 17.30 2.79 4.69
C ALA A 49 17.57 3.36 6.08
N VAL A 50 16.78 4.36 6.49
CA VAL A 50 16.84 4.88 7.85
C VAL A 50 16.44 3.72 8.74
N ALA A 51 17.42 3.00 9.27
CA ALA A 51 17.19 1.85 10.11
C ALA A 51 16.47 2.33 11.36
N VAL A 52 15.18 2.03 11.46
CA VAL A 52 14.44 2.22 12.70
C VAL A 52 15.07 1.26 13.72
N PRO A 53 15.49 1.74 14.90
CA PRO A 53 16.03 0.86 15.92
C PRO A 53 14.97 -0.16 16.33
N GLU A 54 15.21 -1.44 16.06
CA GLU A 54 14.35 -2.55 16.48
C GLU A 54 14.31 -2.71 18.00
N ALA A 55 15.21 -2.04 18.72
CA ALA A 55 15.37 -2.13 20.17
C ALA A 55 14.08 -1.84 20.97
N GLY A 56 13.09 -1.16 20.38
CA GLY A 56 11.79 -0.89 21.02
C GLY A 56 10.67 -1.86 20.67
N LEU A 57 10.90 -2.86 19.80
CA LEU A 57 9.89 -3.80 19.32
C LEU A 57 10.25 -5.23 19.70
N ASN A 58 9.51 -5.82 20.64
CA ASN A 58 9.61 -7.24 20.95
C ASN A 58 8.80 -8.06 19.93
N ARG A 59 9.49 -8.80 19.05
CA ARG A 59 8.86 -9.65 18.00
C ARG A 59 8.16 -10.90 18.51
N SER A 60 8.30 -11.20 19.80
CA SER A 60 7.60 -12.29 20.48
C SER A 60 6.60 -11.78 21.52
N ALA A 61 6.22 -10.50 21.44
CA ALA A 61 5.26 -9.90 22.35
C ALA A 61 3.87 -10.54 22.23
N SER A 62 3.14 -10.57 23.34
CA SER A 62 1.73 -10.89 23.36
C SER A 62 0.92 -9.79 22.67
N LEU A 63 0.05 -10.17 21.73
CA LEU A 63 -0.69 -9.24 20.91
C LEU A 63 -2.06 -8.89 21.52
N GLU A 64 -2.28 -7.60 21.73
CA GLU A 64 -3.57 -7.03 22.10
C GLU A 64 -4.20 -6.32 20.91
N TYR A 65 -5.47 -6.58 20.61
CA TYR A 65 -6.10 -6.05 19.40
C TYR A 65 -7.02 -4.89 19.74
N THR A 66 -6.83 -3.75 19.06
CA THR A 66 -7.77 -2.64 19.14
C THR A 66 -9.07 -2.98 18.39
N ARG A 67 -10.16 -2.26 18.71
CA ARG A 67 -11.43 -2.39 17.96
C ARG A 67 -11.24 -2.12 16.46
N HIS A 68 -10.43 -1.12 16.11
CA HIS A 68 -10.13 -0.78 14.73
C HIS A 68 -9.38 -1.90 14.02
N ALA A 69 -8.37 -2.49 14.66
CA ALA A 69 -7.65 -3.64 14.12
C ALA A 69 -8.58 -4.82 13.86
N LEU A 70 -9.43 -5.20 14.83
CA LEU A 70 -10.37 -6.31 14.67
C LEU A 70 -11.33 -6.10 13.50
N CYS A 71 -11.90 -4.90 13.35
CA CYS A 71 -12.76 -4.58 12.21
C CYS A 71 -12.00 -4.67 10.86
N ARG A 72 -10.77 -4.14 10.83
CA ARG A 72 -9.94 -4.14 9.63
C ARG A 72 -9.48 -5.54 9.24
N MET A 73 -9.23 -6.41 10.22
CA MET A 73 -8.90 -7.83 10.06
C MET A 73 -10.08 -8.58 9.45
N ASP A 74 -11.25 -8.49 10.07
CA ASP A 74 -12.48 -9.15 9.61
C ASP A 74 -12.83 -8.75 8.18
N CYS A 75 -12.84 -7.45 7.88
CA CYS A 75 -13.13 -6.94 6.54
C CYS A 75 -12.13 -7.39 5.46
N ARG A 76 -10.88 -7.67 5.84
CA ARG A 76 -9.79 -8.03 4.90
C ARG A 76 -9.42 -9.51 4.95
N HIS A 77 -10.17 -10.30 5.72
CA HIS A 77 -9.91 -11.72 5.95
C HIS A 77 -8.50 -12.00 6.52
N VAL A 78 -7.98 -11.09 7.34
CA VAL A 78 -6.66 -11.26 7.97
C VAL A 78 -6.83 -11.96 9.32
N THR A 79 -6.12 -13.08 9.50
CA THR A 79 -6.17 -13.89 10.71
C THR A 79 -5.16 -13.42 11.77
N LYS A 80 -5.30 -13.90 13.01
CA LYS A 80 -4.35 -13.56 14.09
C LYS A 80 -2.98 -14.18 13.85
N GLU A 81 -2.98 -15.35 13.24
CA GLU A 81 -1.80 -16.12 12.87
C GLU A 81 -0.95 -15.33 11.87
N GLU A 82 -1.58 -14.74 10.86
CA GLU A 82 -0.90 -13.88 9.89
C GLU A 82 -0.38 -12.59 10.54
N VAL A 83 -1.15 -11.98 11.45
CA VAL A 83 -0.67 -10.81 12.20
C VAL A 83 0.57 -11.14 13.03
N ALA A 84 0.57 -12.28 13.74
CA ALA A 84 1.71 -12.75 14.52
C ALA A 84 2.90 -13.10 13.62
N GLU A 85 2.63 -13.67 12.44
CA GLU A 85 3.64 -13.96 11.43
C GLU A 85 4.33 -12.66 10.95
N ILE A 86 3.56 -11.61 10.65
CA ILE A 86 4.14 -10.30 10.28
C ILE A 86 4.93 -9.68 11.44
N LEU A 87 4.49 -9.83 12.69
CA LEU A 87 5.28 -9.39 13.84
C LEU A 87 6.66 -10.09 13.87
N ALA A 88 6.67 -11.40 13.63
CA ALA A 88 7.88 -12.23 13.73
C ALA A 88 8.87 -12.01 12.59
N LYS A 89 8.39 -11.86 11.35
CA LYS A 89 9.24 -11.87 10.14
C LYS A 89 9.14 -10.61 9.27
N GLY A 90 8.19 -9.74 9.52
CA GLY A 90 7.94 -8.55 8.71
C GLY A 90 9.06 -7.52 8.80
N GLU A 91 9.28 -6.80 7.70
CA GLU A 91 10.26 -5.73 7.62
C GLU A 91 9.67 -4.41 8.12
N ILE A 92 10.42 -3.68 8.94
CA ILE A 92 9.95 -2.39 9.45
C ILE A 92 9.97 -1.35 8.33
N ASN A 93 8.80 -0.79 8.00
CA ASN A 93 8.70 0.38 7.14
C ASN A 93 8.89 1.66 7.96
N ALA A 94 10.10 2.22 7.89
CA ALA A 94 10.47 3.47 8.57
C ALA A 94 9.57 4.66 8.19
N GLY A 95 9.15 4.74 6.94
CA GLY A 95 8.31 5.83 6.44
C GLY A 95 6.84 5.75 6.89
N LYS A 96 6.43 4.60 7.45
CA LYS A 96 5.08 4.36 7.99
C LYS A 96 5.06 4.15 9.50
N SER A 97 6.24 4.13 10.12
CA SER A 97 6.42 4.05 11.58
C SER A 97 6.53 5.46 12.17
N ASN A 98 6.14 5.63 13.43
CA ASN A 98 6.31 6.88 14.18
C ASN A 98 6.80 6.60 15.60
N LEU A 99 8.10 6.74 15.82
CA LEU A 99 8.72 6.50 17.14
C LEU A 99 8.39 7.56 18.20
N ASN A 100 7.84 8.70 17.77
CA ASN A 100 7.45 9.78 18.67
C ASN A 100 5.94 9.77 18.96
N ASP A 101 5.22 8.75 18.49
CA ASP A 101 3.79 8.61 18.69
C ASP A 101 3.43 8.46 20.18
N ARG A 102 2.20 8.82 20.51
CA ARG A 102 1.70 8.86 21.89
C ARG A 102 0.40 8.07 22.00
N PRO A 103 0.19 7.30 23.08
CA PRO A 103 1.05 7.18 24.26
C PRO A 103 2.32 6.33 24.05
N CYS A 104 2.37 5.52 22.99
CA CYS A 104 3.44 4.58 22.70
C CYS A 104 3.91 4.79 21.25
N PRO A 105 5.18 4.52 20.92
CA PRO A 105 5.65 4.55 19.54
C PRO A 105 4.86 3.57 18.66
N THR A 106 4.77 3.84 17.37
CA THR A 106 4.15 2.94 16.38
C THR A 106 5.16 2.43 15.37
N TYR A 107 5.10 1.13 15.10
CA TYR A 107 5.94 0.40 14.16
C TYR A 107 5.06 -0.23 13.09
N ALA A 108 5.26 0.15 11.84
CA ALA A 108 4.60 -0.46 10.70
C ALA A 108 5.51 -1.55 10.12
N LEU A 109 5.08 -2.80 10.18
CA LEU A 109 5.79 -3.94 9.59
C LEU A 109 5.07 -4.38 8.33
N GLU A 110 5.83 -4.70 7.30
CA GLU A 110 5.35 -5.16 5.99
C GLU A 110 5.90 -6.54 5.67
N GLY A 111 5.09 -7.38 5.04
CA GLY A 111 5.52 -8.69 4.59
C GLY A 111 4.38 -9.51 4.01
N TYR A 112 4.74 -10.68 3.47
CA TYR A 112 3.76 -11.63 2.96
C TYR A 112 3.39 -12.64 4.05
N SER A 113 2.10 -12.86 4.25
CA SER A 113 1.61 -13.96 5.07
C SER A 113 1.88 -15.32 4.42
N HIS A 114 1.70 -16.40 5.16
CA HIS A 114 1.82 -17.76 4.65
C HIS A 114 0.80 -18.07 3.54
N GLU A 115 -0.35 -17.39 3.52
CA GLU A 115 -1.35 -17.48 2.45
C GLU A 115 -1.01 -16.58 1.24
N GLY A 116 0.08 -15.81 1.32
CA GLY A 116 0.57 -14.95 0.25
C GLY A 116 -0.06 -13.56 0.23
N GLN A 117 -0.83 -13.16 1.24
CA GLN A 117 -1.37 -11.81 1.32
C GLN A 117 -0.26 -10.83 1.73
N HIS A 118 -0.09 -9.75 0.97
CA HIS A 118 0.87 -8.70 1.29
C HIS A 118 0.28 -7.72 2.31
N LEU A 119 0.74 -7.82 3.55
CA LEU A 119 0.17 -7.13 4.69
C LEU A 119 1.11 -6.04 5.22
N ARG A 120 0.52 -4.92 5.65
CA ARG A 120 1.12 -3.97 6.58
C ARG A 120 0.35 -3.98 7.89
N ILE A 121 1.04 -4.30 8.97
CA ILE A 121 0.47 -4.26 10.33
C ILE A 121 1.15 -3.16 11.13
N VAL A 122 0.36 -2.35 11.83
CA VAL A 122 0.86 -1.32 12.73
C VAL A 122 0.78 -1.80 14.18
N PHE A 123 1.92 -1.93 14.83
CA PHE A 123 2.08 -2.33 16.22
C PHE A 123 2.46 -1.13 17.09
N ALA A 124 1.93 -1.07 18.30
CA ALA A 124 2.32 -0.13 19.35
C ALA A 124 2.81 -0.90 20.58
N PRO A 125 4.13 -1.12 20.73
CA PRO A 125 4.71 -1.73 21.92
C PRO A 125 4.66 -0.72 23.07
N CYS A 126 3.70 -0.87 23.97
CA CYS A 126 3.54 0.00 25.14
C CYS A 126 4.37 -0.48 26.34
N ASP A 127 4.72 -1.76 26.37
CA ASP A 127 5.58 -2.37 27.38
C ASP A 127 6.43 -3.49 26.74
N ALA A 128 7.27 -4.14 27.55
CA ALA A 128 8.23 -5.14 27.07
C ALA A 128 7.59 -6.48 26.65
N ALA A 129 6.40 -6.81 27.17
CA ALA A 129 5.75 -8.10 26.97
C ALA A 129 4.54 -8.02 26.03
N HIS A 130 3.94 -6.84 25.86
CA HIS A 130 2.71 -6.64 25.09
C HIS A 130 2.88 -5.61 23.96
N ALA A 131 2.27 -5.91 22.82
CA ALA A 131 2.18 -4.99 21.70
C ALA A 131 0.72 -4.88 21.24
N LYS A 132 0.23 -3.65 21.10
CA LYS A 132 -1.12 -3.38 20.60
C LYS A 132 -1.12 -3.37 19.07
N VAL A 133 -2.01 -4.14 18.47
CA VAL A 133 -2.29 -4.10 17.03
C VAL A 133 -3.28 -2.97 16.78
N ILE A 134 -2.81 -1.92 16.08
CA ILE A 134 -3.57 -0.70 15.83
C ILE A 134 -4.42 -0.84 14.56
N THR A 135 -3.83 -1.38 13.49
CA THR A 135 -4.54 -1.61 12.22
C THR A 135 -3.86 -2.67 11.37
N CYS A 136 -4.62 -3.27 10.47
CA CYS A 136 -4.17 -4.24 9.48
C CYS A 136 -4.57 -3.73 8.08
N ILE A 137 -3.61 -3.74 7.15
CA ILE A 137 -3.79 -3.19 5.81
C ILE A 137 -3.30 -4.23 4.80
N ASP A 138 -4.16 -4.56 3.84
CA ASP A 138 -3.79 -5.27 2.63
C ASP A 138 -3.19 -4.24 1.65
N LEU A 139 -1.97 -4.49 1.18
CA LEU A 139 -1.25 -3.57 0.31
C LEU A 139 -1.53 -3.78 -1.18
N GLU A 140 -2.15 -4.90 -1.54
CA GLU A 140 -2.41 -5.27 -2.94
C GLU A 140 -3.88 -5.14 -3.31
N LYS A 141 -4.78 -5.24 -2.32
CA LYS A 141 -6.21 -5.16 -2.53
C LYS A 141 -6.85 -4.03 -1.72
N ASP A 142 -7.67 -3.24 -2.40
CA ASP A 142 -8.52 -2.27 -1.75
C ASP A 142 -9.83 -2.93 -1.29
N TRP A 143 -10.17 -2.72 -0.02
CA TRP A 143 -11.34 -3.29 0.63
C TRP A 143 -12.22 -2.15 1.15
N SER A 144 -13.47 -2.12 0.70
CA SER A 144 -14.46 -1.14 1.17
C SER A 144 -14.96 -1.51 2.57
N CYS A 145 -14.25 -1.05 3.61
CA CYS A 145 -14.59 -1.30 5.01
C CYS A 145 -15.19 -0.07 5.68
N ALA A 146 -16.30 -0.24 6.40
CA ALA A 146 -16.87 0.77 7.28
C ALA A 146 -16.40 0.54 8.73
N CYS A 147 -15.12 0.82 9.00
CA CYS A 147 -14.54 0.70 10.34
C CYS A 147 -14.36 2.08 10.99
N GLU A 148 -14.93 2.25 12.18
CA GLU A 148 -14.77 3.44 13.03
C GLU A 148 -13.73 3.24 14.13
#